data_AF-A0A2E8FLK0-F1
#
_entry.id   AF-A0A2E8FLK0-F1
#
_cell.length_a   1.000
_cell.length_b   1.000
_cell.length_c   1.000
_cell.angle_alpha   90.00
_cell.angle_beta   90.00
_cell.angle_gamma   90.00
#
_symmetry.space_group_name_H-M   'P 1'
#
loop_
_entity.id
_entity.type
_entity.pdbx_description
1 polymer ?
#
loop_
_entity_poly.entity_id
_entity_poly.type
_entity_poly.pdbx_seq_one_letter_code
_entity_poly.pdbx_strand_id
1 'polypeptide(L)'
;MQARQDSCWTQKLQRTLKPVATRKTGMPGKTWDENEIERLRELLAQGLSASEMQIGSRTPAAIQNKAARLNFVGDGISRKPWSRDDRGLLRRLVREGQTAAQIASAPNLLLGYSRNSIQKKLGRMSLADRVRSRRARGVIRLTTQQLERFHTFLLAHAARCTPEQIALLWSQDNLPPVSRRRVVYHLQKLEVKRSWAEVMQMPYSKAKQRRVSKKATSSRQRRWAAYRKNQEDGLKDLARRRRRASRSRGKSLSERVCRDCHSRWPATEPFFVIYSKVTSSGQHRYVGRICRMCRNRRRRESKARRGPVTV
;
A
#
# COMPACT_ATOMS: atom_id res chain seq x y z
N MET A 1 36.98 13.77 -39.90
CA MET A 1 35.75 14.15 -40.63
C MET A 1 34.60 13.27 -40.15
N GLN A 2 33.80 13.75 -39.19
CA GLN A 2 32.53 13.11 -38.84
C GLN A 2 31.59 14.23 -38.41
N ALA A 3 30.75 14.62 -39.36
CA ALA A 3 29.79 15.69 -39.25
C ALA A 3 28.41 15.13 -38.90
N ARG A 4 27.76 15.80 -37.95
CA ARG A 4 26.31 16.09 -37.89
C ARG A 4 25.34 14.90 -37.82
N GLN A 5 24.91 14.59 -36.60
CA GLN A 5 23.60 13.97 -36.31
C GLN A 5 22.83 14.72 -35.19
N ASP A 6 22.92 16.05 -35.14
CA ASP A 6 22.26 16.87 -34.11
C ASP A 6 20.92 17.51 -34.53
N SER A 7 20.32 17.15 -35.68
CA SER A 7 19.12 17.88 -36.19
C SER A 7 17.89 17.01 -36.47
N CYS A 8 17.35 16.32 -35.47
CA CYS A 8 16.03 15.67 -35.63
C CYS A 8 15.10 15.71 -34.40
N TRP A 9 15.52 16.31 -33.28
CA TRP A 9 14.71 16.36 -32.05
C TRP A 9 14.06 17.71 -31.75
N THR A 10 14.41 18.79 -32.46
CA THR A 10 13.89 20.13 -32.21
C THR A 10 12.53 20.44 -32.87
N GLN A 11 11.97 19.55 -33.70
CA GLN A 11 10.75 19.84 -34.48
C GLN A 11 9.47 19.11 -34.06
N LYS A 12 9.46 18.31 -32.99
CA LYS A 12 8.28 17.50 -32.59
C LYS A 12 7.70 17.79 -31.19
N LEU A 13 7.99 18.96 -30.63
CA LEU A 13 7.42 19.44 -29.36
C LEU A 13 6.63 20.76 -29.49
N GLN A 14 6.06 21.05 -30.66
CA GLN A 14 5.03 22.09 -30.82
C GLN A 14 3.60 21.50 -30.75
N ARG A 15 3.37 20.56 -29.82
CA ARG A 15 2.00 20.19 -29.41
C ARG A 15 1.55 21.22 -28.38
N THR A 16 0.84 22.23 -28.87
CA THR A 16 -0.14 23.07 -28.18
C THR A 16 -0.24 22.84 -26.68
N LEU A 17 0.66 23.48 -25.93
CA LEU A 17 0.35 23.87 -24.56
C LEU A 17 -0.87 24.79 -24.65
N LYS A 18 -2.06 24.24 -24.45
CA LYS A 18 -3.21 25.07 -24.06
C LYS A 18 -2.72 25.92 -22.90
N PRO A 19 -2.91 27.24 -22.90
CA PRO A 19 -2.60 28.05 -21.74
C PRO A 19 -3.41 27.46 -20.59
N VAL A 20 -2.74 26.72 -19.71
CA VAL A 20 -3.29 26.39 -18.41
C VAL A 20 -3.40 27.74 -17.75
N ALA A 21 -4.61 28.32 -17.83
CA ALA A 21 -4.95 29.55 -17.14
C ALA A 21 -4.37 29.41 -15.75
N THR A 22 -3.32 30.19 -15.49
CA THR A 22 -2.64 30.23 -14.22
C THR A 22 -3.73 30.50 -13.20
N ARG A 23 -4.13 29.46 -12.45
CA ARG A 23 -5.00 29.62 -11.29
C ARG A 23 -4.22 30.54 -10.37
N LYS A 24 -4.56 31.83 -10.43
CA LYS A 24 -3.94 32.88 -9.64
C LYS A 24 -3.84 32.36 -8.21
N THR A 25 -2.59 32.29 -7.75
CA THR A 25 -2.20 32.13 -6.36
C THR A 25 -3.20 32.84 -5.47
N GLY A 26 -3.78 32.11 -4.51
CA GLY A 26 -4.90 32.57 -3.70
C GLY A 26 -4.68 33.98 -3.15
N MET A 27 -5.49 34.92 -3.62
CA MET A 27 -5.50 36.27 -3.08
C MET A 27 -5.85 36.21 -1.58
N PRO A 28 -5.17 36.99 -0.73
CA PRO A 28 -5.70 37.31 0.59
C PRO A 28 -7.07 37.94 0.38
N GLY A 29 -8.13 37.28 0.86
CA GLY A 29 -9.48 37.80 0.71
C GLY A 29 -9.59 39.11 1.49
N LYS A 30 -9.86 40.22 0.79
CA LYS A 30 -10.25 41.50 1.41
C LYS A 30 -11.31 41.23 2.48
N THR A 31 -11.17 41.82 3.66
CA THR A 31 -12.18 41.68 4.73
C THR A 31 -13.53 42.18 4.24
N TRP A 32 -14.62 41.51 4.63
CA TRP A 32 -15.97 42.00 4.32
C TRP A 32 -16.26 43.20 5.22
N ASP A 33 -16.61 44.33 4.63
CA ASP A 33 -17.08 45.47 5.42
C ASP A 33 -18.56 45.30 5.82
N GLU A 34 -19.03 46.12 6.76
CA GLU A 34 -20.39 46.00 7.28
C GLU A 34 -21.45 46.37 6.23
N ASN A 35 -21.14 47.30 5.31
CA ASN A 35 -22.04 47.71 4.22
C ASN A 35 -22.19 46.58 3.17
N GLU A 36 -21.10 45.89 2.84
CA GLU A 36 -21.09 44.70 1.98
C GLU A 36 -21.90 43.56 2.63
N ILE A 37 -21.87 43.45 3.96
CA ILE A 37 -22.66 42.45 4.71
C ILE A 37 -24.14 42.82 4.70
N GLU A 38 -24.48 44.09 4.94
CA GLU A 38 -25.88 44.53 4.94
C GLU A 38 -26.48 44.42 3.54
N ARG A 39 -25.73 44.83 2.51
CA ARG A 39 -26.14 44.66 1.12
C ARG A 39 -26.34 43.20 0.75
N LEU A 40 -25.51 42.30 1.27
CA LEU A 40 -25.70 40.86 1.10
C LEU A 40 -27.01 40.38 1.74
N ARG A 41 -27.36 40.87 2.95
CA ARG A 41 -28.62 40.53 3.61
C ARG A 41 -29.82 40.98 2.81
N GLU A 42 -29.82 42.21 2.33
CA GLU A 42 -30.89 42.78 1.49
C GLU A 42 -31.12 41.96 0.22
N LEU A 43 -30.05 41.66 -0.53
CA LEU A 43 -30.15 40.92 -1.78
C LEU A 43 -30.62 39.47 -1.56
N LEU A 44 -30.22 38.85 -0.45
CA LEU A 44 -30.71 37.52 -0.07
C LEU A 44 -32.19 37.55 0.34
N ALA A 45 -32.63 38.60 1.04
CA ALA A 45 -34.03 38.78 1.39
C ALA A 45 -34.92 38.98 0.15
N GLN A 46 -34.37 39.54 -0.92
CA GLN A 46 -35.01 39.64 -2.23
C GLN A 46 -35.03 38.31 -3.02
N GLY A 47 -34.46 37.24 -2.48
CA GLY A 47 -34.46 35.91 -3.10
C GLY A 47 -33.44 35.72 -4.23
N LEU A 48 -32.52 36.66 -4.42
CA LEU A 48 -31.49 36.55 -5.45
C LEU A 48 -30.50 35.41 -5.14
N SER A 49 -29.96 34.77 -6.18
CA SER A 49 -28.90 33.79 -6.05
C SER A 49 -27.51 34.45 -6.05
N ALA A 50 -26.50 33.77 -5.51
CA ALA A 50 -25.13 34.30 -5.44
C ALA A 50 -24.48 34.60 -6.81
N SER A 51 -24.98 33.99 -7.90
CA SER A 51 -24.56 34.27 -9.28
C SER A 51 -25.13 35.57 -9.83
N GLU A 52 -26.28 36.02 -9.31
CA GLU A 52 -26.98 37.23 -9.75
C GLU A 52 -26.58 38.46 -8.92
N MET A 53 -25.99 38.23 -7.74
CA MET A 53 -25.54 39.30 -6.85
C MET A 53 -24.24 39.95 -7.32
N GLN A 54 -24.22 41.28 -7.31
CA GLN A 54 -23.02 42.07 -7.48
C GLN A 54 -22.76 42.92 -6.23
N ILE A 55 -21.74 42.53 -5.45
CA ILE A 55 -21.32 43.23 -4.23
C ILE A 55 -19.86 43.65 -4.41
N GLY A 56 -19.63 44.93 -4.70
CA GLY A 56 -18.29 45.47 -4.95
C GLY A 56 -17.52 44.68 -6.02
N SER A 57 -16.30 44.23 -5.69
CA SER A 57 -15.44 43.38 -6.53
C SER A 57 -15.47 41.90 -6.12
N ARG A 58 -16.49 41.47 -5.37
CA ARG A 58 -16.60 40.09 -4.87
C ARG A 58 -17.05 39.15 -5.99
N THR A 59 -16.40 38.00 -6.05
CA THR A 59 -16.81 36.93 -6.97
C THR A 59 -18.07 36.23 -6.44
N PRO A 60 -18.91 35.63 -7.30
CA PRO A 60 -20.07 34.83 -6.87
C PRO A 60 -19.72 33.77 -5.82
N ALA A 61 -18.56 33.12 -5.95
CA ALA A 61 -18.07 32.16 -4.97
C ALA A 61 -17.75 32.80 -3.60
N ALA A 62 -17.21 34.02 -3.57
CA ALA A 62 -16.96 34.73 -2.32
C ALA A 62 -18.27 35.11 -1.63
N ILE A 63 -19.26 35.58 -2.42
CA ILE A 63 -20.61 35.92 -1.97
C ILE A 63 -21.29 34.69 -1.37
N GLN A 64 -21.34 33.58 -2.12
CA GLN A 64 -21.93 32.32 -1.65
C GLN A 64 -21.26 31.81 -0.37
N ASN A 65 -19.92 31.85 -0.30
CA ASN A 65 -19.19 31.43 0.90
C ASN A 65 -19.48 32.33 2.11
N LYS A 66 -19.66 33.64 1.92
CA LYS A 66 -20.01 34.56 3.00
C LYS A 66 -21.45 34.35 3.45
N ALA A 67 -22.41 34.28 2.53
CA ALA A 67 -23.82 33.95 2.83
C ALA A 67 -23.92 32.64 3.62
N ALA A 68 -23.16 31.63 3.19
CA ALA A 68 -23.08 30.34 3.86
C ALA A 68 -22.44 30.41 5.26
N ARG A 69 -21.52 31.35 5.51
CA ARG A 69 -20.94 31.59 6.85
C ARG A 69 -21.87 32.34 7.79
N LEU A 70 -22.75 33.16 7.24
CA LEU A 70 -23.79 33.88 7.96
C LEU A 70 -25.08 33.05 8.13
N ASN A 71 -25.06 31.78 7.70
CA ASN A 71 -26.19 30.84 7.74
C ASN A 71 -27.42 31.25 6.92
N PHE A 72 -27.29 32.16 5.95
CA PHE A 72 -28.39 32.51 5.05
C PHE A 72 -28.63 31.47 3.96
N VAL A 73 -27.58 30.71 3.58
CA VAL A 73 -27.64 29.71 2.51
C VAL A 73 -26.86 28.46 2.91
N GLY A 74 -27.35 27.28 2.56
CA GLY A 74 -26.60 26.03 2.64
C GLY A 74 -27.31 24.90 3.39
N ASP A 75 -26.54 23.86 3.66
CA ASP A 75 -26.92 22.56 4.20
C ASP A 75 -27.28 22.55 5.71
N GLY A 76 -27.55 23.71 6.32
CA GLY A 76 -27.77 23.84 7.77
C GLY A 76 -26.53 23.54 8.63
N ILE A 77 -25.36 23.29 8.01
CA ILE A 77 -24.12 23.05 8.75
C ILE A 77 -23.53 24.39 9.19
N SER A 78 -23.57 24.64 10.50
CA SER A 78 -22.97 25.83 11.09
C SER A 78 -21.47 25.94 10.73
N ARG A 79 -21.10 27.10 10.18
CA ARG A 79 -19.71 27.44 9.80
C ARG A 79 -19.06 28.35 10.85
N LYS A 80 -19.48 28.23 12.12
CA LYS A 80 -19.00 29.01 13.26
C LYS A 80 -17.46 29.03 13.33
N PRO A 81 -16.84 30.20 13.54
CA PRO A 81 -15.40 30.28 13.76
C PRO A 81 -15.03 29.68 15.11
N TRP A 82 -13.93 28.91 15.15
CA TRP A 82 -13.42 28.29 16.37
C TRP A 82 -12.92 29.33 17.38
N SER A 83 -13.67 29.53 18.47
CA SER A 83 -13.28 30.43 19.55
C SER A 83 -12.01 29.96 20.27
N ARG A 84 -11.42 30.81 21.12
CA ARG A 84 -10.28 30.41 21.96
C ARG A 84 -10.70 29.33 22.97
N ASP A 85 -11.90 29.47 23.53
CA ASP A 85 -12.44 28.58 24.55
C ASP A 85 -12.81 27.23 23.97
N ASP A 86 -13.46 27.19 22.80
CA ASP A 86 -13.79 25.95 22.10
C ASP A 86 -12.53 25.15 21.77
N ARG A 87 -11.43 25.84 21.41
CA ARG A 87 -10.12 25.21 21.20
C ARG A 87 -9.49 24.72 22.50
N GLY A 88 -9.72 25.40 23.61
CA GLY A 88 -9.29 25.00 24.95
C GLY A 88 -10.00 23.73 25.41
N LEU A 89 -11.33 23.73 25.31
CA LEU A 89 -12.18 22.59 25.61
C LEU A 89 -11.85 21.39 24.73
N LEU A 90 -11.72 21.58 23.40
CA LEU A 90 -11.35 20.50 22.48
C LEU A 90 -10.00 19.85 22.84
N ARG A 91 -9.04 20.62 23.36
CA ARG A 91 -7.76 20.07 23.85
C ARG A 91 -7.94 19.24 25.11
N ARG A 92 -8.80 19.67 26.03
CA ARG A 92 -9.10 18.95 27.27
C ARG A 92 -9.76 17.60 26.97
N LEU A 93 -10.82 17.60 26.16
CA LEU A 93 -11.57 16.39 25.79
C LEU A 93 -10.68 15.33 25.11
N VAL A 94 -9.74 15.76 24.25
CA VAL A 94 -8.79 14.83 23.62
C VAL A 94 -7.77 14.28 24.62
N ARG A 95 -7.34 15.07 25.62
CA ARG A 95 -6.47 14.59 26.69
C ARG A 95 -7.17 13.55 27.55
N GLU A 96 -8.48 13.70 27.73
CA GLU A 96 -9.36 12.72 28.39
C GLU A 96 -9.66 11.48 27.52
N GLY A 97 -9.06 11.39 26.32
CA GLY A 97 -9.18 10.22 25.45
C GLY A 97 -10.41 10.22 24.54
N GLN A 98 -11.20 11.30 24.51
CA GLN A 98 -12.39 11.36 23.66
C GLN A 98 -12.03 11.47 22.17
N THR A 99 -12.75 10.72 21.35
CA THR A 99 -12.66 10.76 19.89
C THR A 99 -13.53 11.87 19.29
N ALA A 100 -13.23 12.29 18.06
CA ALA A 100 -14.04 13.29 17.36
C ALA A 100 -15.52 12.91 17.21
N ALA A 101 -15.83 11.61 17.19
CA ALA A 101 -17.20 11.11 17.11
C ALA A 101 -17.92 11.29 18.46
N GLN A 102 -17.28 10.91 19.56
CA GLN A 102 -17.83 11.07 20.93
C GLN A 102 -18.06 12.54 21.27
N ILE A 103 -17.12 13.41 20.89
CA ILE A 103 -17.24 14.86 21.11
C ILE A 103 -18.41 15.43 20.30
N ALA A 104 -18.61 14.94 19.07
CA ALA A 104 -19.70 15.42 18.21
C ALA A 104 -21.09 14.90 18.64
N SER A 105 -21.17 13.73 19.28
CA SER A 105 -22.42 13.17 19.78
C SER A 105 -22.86 13.78 21.12
N ALA A 106 -21.99 14.48 21.83
CA ALA A 106 -22.31 15.14 23.08
C ALA A 106 -22.92 16.54 22.79
N PRO A 107 -24.23 16.72 23.00
CA PRO A 107 -24.93 17.94 22.56
C PRO A 107 -24.40 19.21 23.23
N ASN A 108 -23.88 19.12 24.45
CA ASN A 108 -23.52 20.29 25.25
C ASN A 108 -22.03 20.71 25.15
N LEU A 109 -21.18 19.95 24.46
CA LEU A 109 -19.73 20.21 24.49
C LEU A 109 -19.29 21.23 23.44
N LEU A 110 -19.71 21.07 22.18
CA LEU A 110 -19.25 21.89 21.05
C LEU A 110 -20.42 22.20 20.11
N LEU A 111 -21.40 22.93 20.64
CA LEU A 111 -22.60 23.36 19.91
C LEU A 111 -22.23 24.09 18.60
N GLY A 112 -22.81 23.61 17.50
CA GLY A 112 -22.60 24.19 16.17
C GLY A 112 -21.34 23.70 15.44
N TYR A 113 -20.59 22.73 15.98
CA TYR A 113 -19.50 22.09 15.23
C TYR A 113 -19.88 20.68 14.79
N SER A 114 -19.94 20.45 13.47
CA SER A 114 -20.11 19.11 12.95
C SER A 114 -18.90 18.22 13.26
N ARG A 115 -19.11 16.89 13.31
CA ARG A 115 -18.04 15.89 13.43
C ARG A 115 -16.86 16.16 12.47
N ASN A 116 -17.15 16.52 11.23
CA ASN A 116 -16.12 16.84 10.23
C ASN A 116 -15.35 18.11 10.58
N SER A 117 -16.03 19.16 11.08
CA SER A 117 -15.39 20.38 11.56
C SER A 117 -14.44 20.08 12.72
N ILE A 118 -14.91 19.29 13.70
CA ILE A 118 -14.12 18.83 14.85
C ILE A 118 -12.90 18.04 14.37
N GLN A 119 -13.10 17.02 13.52
CA GLN A 119 -12.01 16.19 12.99
C GLN A 119 -10.97 17.01 12.22
N LYS A 120 -11.41 17.94 11.36
CA LYS A 120 -10.51 18.86 10.62
C LYS A 120 -9.75 19.76 11.59
N LYS A 121 -10.40 20.29 12.62
CA LYS A 121 -9.76 21.16 13.61
C LYS A 121 -8.73 20.40 14.43
N LEU A 122 -9.06 19.20 14.91
CA LEU A 122 -8.13 18.30 15.59
C LEU A 122 -6.91 18.01 14.72
N GLY A 123 -7.10 17.77 13.42
CA GLY A 123 -6.01 17.61 12.47
C GLY A 123 -5.11 18.84 12.38
N ARG A 124 -5.69 20.04 12.20
CA ARG A 124 -4.95 21.31 12.13
C ARG A 124 -4.19 21.63 13.42
N MET A 125 -4.75 21.27 14.57
CA MET A 125 -4.12 21.44 15.88
C MET A 125 -3.15 20.30 16.24
N SER A 126 -2.94 19.33 15.34
CA SER A 126 -2.09 18.14 15.59
C SER A 126 -2.52 17.28 16.79
N LEU A 127 -3.82 17.29 17.10
CA LEU A 127 -4.42 16.56 18.23
C LEU A 127 -4.97 15.18 17.84
N ALA A 128 -5.49 15.01 16.62
CA ALA A 128 -6.10 13.75 16.19
C ALA A 128 -5.09 12.61 15.96
N ASP A 129 -3.95 12.93 15.35
CA ASP A 129 -2.93 11.93 15.02
C ASP A 129 -1.56 12.61 14.96
N ARG A 130 -0.84 12.52 16.09
CA ARG A 130 0.53 13.04 16.21
C ARG A 130 1.48 12.35 15.24
N VAL A 131 1.22 11.10 14.86
CA VAL A 131 2.05 10.35 13.89
C VAL A 131 1.81 10.88 12.49
N ARG A 132 0.55 11.03 12.06
CA ARG A 132 0.22 11.66 10.77
C ARG A 132 0.70 13.09 10.68
N SER A 133 0.56 13.90 11.74
CA SER A 133 1.06 15.27 11.76
C SER A 133 2.59 15.34 11.68
N ARG A 134 3.30 14.47 12.42
CA ARG A 134 4.77 14.33 12.28
C ARG A 134 5.17 13.88 10.88
N ARG A 135 4.50 12.87 10.32
CA ARG A 135 4.73 12.41 8.95
C ARG A 135 4.50 13.52 7.93
N ALA A 136 3.42 14.29 8.07
CA ALA A 136 3.08 15.40 7.18
C ALA A 136 4.13 16.52 7.25
N ARG A 137 4.67 16.81 8.44
CA ARG A 137 5.80 17.74 8.63
C ARG A 137 7.11 17.22 8.03
N GLY A 138 7.33 15.91 8.08
CA GLY A 138 8.47 15.25 7.44
C GLY A 138 8.34 15.05 5.93
N VAL A 139 7.20 15.40 5.32
CA VAL A 139 7.07 15.36 3.85
C VAL A 139 7.91 16.48 3.26
N ILE A 140 9.08 16.14 2.77
CA ILE A 140 9.97 17.10 2.12
C ILE A 140 9.30 17.60 0.84
N ARG A 141 9.06 18.90 0.74
CA ARG A 141 8.50 19.54 -0.45
C ARG A 141 9.64 19.95 -1.37
N LEU A 142 9.45 19.75 -2.68
CA LEU A 142 10.40 20.28 -3.65
C LEU A 142 10.06 21.77 -3.78
N THR A 143 11.07 22.62 -3.82
CA THR A 143 10.88 24.02 -4.23
C THR A 143 10.38 24.08 -5.68
N THR A 144 9.87 25.22 -6.13
CA THR A 144 9.42 25.38 -7.52
C THR A 144 10.53 25.06 -8.52
N GLN A 145 11.73 25.59 -8.30
CA GLN A 145 12.90 25.34 -9.15
C GLN A 145 13.33 23.86 -9.13
N GLN A 146 13.33 23.22 -7.95
CA GLN A 146 13.61 21.78 -7.85
C GLN A 146 12.55 20.95 -8.58
N LEU A 147 11.29 21.37 -8.53
CA LEU A 147 10.19 20.68 -9.18
C LEU A 147 10.30 20.78 -10.71
N GLU A 148 10.69 21.92 -11.25
CA GLU A 148 10.94 22.11 -12.68
C GLU A 148 12.10 21.23 -13.15
N ARG A 149 13.25 21.29 -12.46
CA ARG A 149 14.39 20.40 -12.71
C ARG A 149 13.97 18.93 -12.66
N PHE A 150 13.13 18.57 -11.69
CA PHE A 150 12.60 17.21 -11.57
C PHE A 150 11.70 16.84 -12.75
N HIS A 151 10.83 17.73 -13.23
CA HIS A 151 9.98 17.46 -14.40
C HIS A 151 10.82 17.28 -15.67
N THR A 152 11.81 18.13 -15.91
CA THR A 152 12.76 17.97 -17.03
C THR A 152 13.47 16.62 -16.94
N PHE A 153 13.93 16.24 -15.74
CA PHE A 153 14.55 14.94 -15.51
C PHE A 153 13.59 13.76 -15.79
N LEU A 154 12.32 13.87 -15.38
CA LEU A 154 11.31 12.85 -15.65
C LEU A 154 11.10 12.66 -17.15
N LEU A 155 10.95 13.74 -17.91
CA LEU A 155 10.73 13.67 -19.36
C LEU A 155 11.91 12.99 -20.07
N ALA A 156 13.15 13.28 -19.65
CA ALA A 156 14.35 12.66 -20.21
C ALA A 156 14.50 11.16 -19.88
N HIS A 157 13.90 10.66 -18.79
CA HIS A 157 14.11 9.29 -18.31
C HIS A 157 12.88 8.38 -18.40
N ALA A 158 11.67 8.94 -18.56
CA ALA A 158 10.41 8.18 -18.55
C ALA A 158 10.34 7.07 -19.61
N ALA A 159 11.04 7.24 -20.74
CA ALA A 159 11.05 6.24 -21.81
C ALA A 159 11.93 5.03 -21.51
N ARG A 160 13.02 5.20 -20.75
CA ARG A 160 14.10 4.21 -20.58
C ARG A 160 14.21 3.64 -19.18
N CYS A 161 13.67 4.33 -18.19
CA CYS A 161 13.80 3.96 -16.78
C CYS A 161 12.43 3.63 -16.16
N THR A 162 12.41 2.61 -15.31
CA THR A 162 11.25 2.34 -14.46
C THR A 162 11.10 3.47 -13.42
N PRO A 163 9.90 3.73 -12.87
CA PRO A 163 9.71 4.74 -11.84
C PRO A 163 10.60 4.55 -10.59
N GLU A 164 11.00 3.31 -10.30
CA GLU A 164 11.92 3.00 -9.22
C GLU A 164 13.37 3.39 -9.56
N GLN A 165 13.82 3.13 -10.80
CA GLN A 165 15.14 3.59 -11.25
C GLN A 165 15.23 5.11 -11.29
N ILE A 166 14.20 5.79 -11.80
CA ILE A 166 14.17 7.26 -11.82
C ILE A 166 14.31 7.81 -10.39
N ALA A 167 13.60 7.22 -9.42
CA ALA A 167 13.71 7.62 -8.02
C ALA A 167 15.14 7.44 -7.48
N LEU A 168 15.80 6.32 -7.80
CA LEU A 168 17.18 6.06 -7.41
C LEU A 168 18.16 7.04 -8.07
N LEU A 169 18.09 7.20 -9.39
CA LEU A 169 18.96 8.10 -10.15
C LEU A 169 18.80 9.55 -9.69
N TRP A 170 17.58 10.04 -9.53
CA TRP A 170 17.35 11.38 -9.02
C TRP A 170 17.95 11.59 -7.63
N SER A 171 17.76 10.61 -6.73
CA SER A 171 18.20 10.71 -5.34
C SER A 171 19.71 10.55 -5.15
N GLN A 172 20.45 10.13 -6.18
CA GLN A 172 21.92 10.10 -6.16
C GLN A 172 22.48 11.53 -6.22
N ASP A 173 21.93 12.36 -7.10
CA ASP A 173 22.52 13.68 -7.42
C ASP A 173 21.70 14.87 -6.85
N ASN A 174 20.51 14.61 -6.30
CA ASN A 174 19.60 15.68 -5.89
C ASN A 174 19.03 15.44 -4.49
N LEU A 175 19.09 16.48 -3.67
CA LEU A 175 18.35 16.57 -2.41
C LEU A 175 17.14 17.48 -2.58
N PRO A 176 15.97 17.11 -2.02
CA PRO A 176 15.71 15.91 -1.24
C PRO A 176 15.49 14.63 -2.08
N PRO A 177 15.69 13.44 -1.48
CA PRO A 177 15.42 12.17 -2.16
C PRO A 177 13.93 12.05 -2.48
N VAL A 178 13.64 11.46 -3.64
CA VAL A 178 12.29 11.30 -4.15
C VAL A 178 11.90 9.83 -4.16
N SER A 179 10.76 9.50 -3.54
CA SER A 179 10.25 8.12 -3.55
C SER A 179 9.65 7.73 -4.91
N ARG A 180 9.64 6.43 -5.22
CA ARG A 180 8.94 5.85 -6.38
C ARG A 180 7.49 6.36 -6.51
N ARG A 181 6.75 6.46 -5.41
CA ARG A 181 5.35 6.92 -5.43
C ARG A 181 5.22 8.34 -5.97
N ARG A 182 6.16 9.21 -5.57
CA ARG A 182 6.20 10.60 -6.03
C ARG A 182 6.60 10.70 -7.50
N VAL A 183 7.54 9.88 -7.97
CA VAL A 183 7.84 9.73 -9.41
C VAL A 183 6.57 9.37 -10.18
N VAL A 184 5.85 8.31 -9.77
CA VAL A 184 4.62 7.87 -10.45
C VAL A 184 3.56 8.98 -10.48
N TYR A 185 3.37 9.71 -9.38
CA TYR A 185 2.45 10.83 -9.31
C TYR A 185 2.78 11.91 -10.36
N HIS A 186 4.06 12.31 -10.45
CA HIS A 186 4.47 13.34 -11.41
C HIS A 186 4.47 12.85 -12.86
N LEU A 187 4.84 11.59 -13.13
CA LEU A 187 4.69 10.99 -14.46
C LEU A 187 3.22 10.97 -14.91
N GLN A 188 2.29 10.70 -13.99
CA GLN A 188 0.85 10.75 -14.28
C GLN A 188 0.38 12.18 -14.54
N LYS A 189 0.82 13.14 -13.72
CA LYS A 189 0.47 14.56 -13.90
C LYS A 189 0.99 15.14 -15.21
N LEU A 190 2.12 14.63 -15.70
CA LEU A 190 2.73 14.99 -16.99
C LEU A 190 2.21 14.14 -18.16
N GLU A 191 1.28 13.21 -17.92
CA GLU A 191 0.69 12.32 -18.94
C GLU A 191 1.71 11.44 -19.70
N VAL A 192 2.89 11.19 -19.12
CA VAL A 192 3.96 10.34 -19.68
C VAL A 192 4.09 8.99 -18.96
N LYS A 193 3.11 8.65 -18.11
CA LYS A 193 3.12 7.41 -17.34
C LYS A 193 2.86 6.21 -18.25
N ARG A 194 3.84 5.30 -18.30
CA ARG A 194 3.68 3.98 -18.93
C ARG A 194 2.71 3.09 -18.17
N SER A 195 2.07 2.18 -18.90
CA SER A 195 1.25 1.14 -18.32
C SER A 195 2.07 0.22 -17.44
N TRP A 196 1.41 -0.47 -16.51
CA TRP A 196 2.10 -1.43 -15.65
C TRP A 196 2.74 -2.58 -16.43
N ALA A 197 2.06 -3.07 -17.48
CA ALA A 197 2.57 -4.15 -18.33
C ALA A 197 3.89 -3.76 -19.01
N GLU A 198 3.97 -2.56 -19.60
CA GLU A 198 5.21 -2.05 -20.19
C GLU A 198 6.33 -1.93 -19.16
N VAL A 199 6.03 -1.38 -17.97
CA VAL A 199 7.01 -1.26 -16.89
C VAL A 199 7.56 -2.62 -16.47
N MET A 200 6.73 -3.66 -16.47
CA MET A 200 7.14 -5.04 -16.13
C MET A 200 8.02 -5.67 -17.20
N GLN A 201 7.89 -5.26 -18.47
CA GLN A 201 8.73 -5.71 -19.56
C GLN A 201 10.13 -5.07 -19.59
N MET A 202 10.32 -3.96 -18.85
CA MET A 202 11.60 -3.26 -18.79
C MET A 202 12.72 -4.10 -18.14
N PRO A 203 13.99 -3.93 -18.57
CA PRO A 203 15.12 -4.73 -18.09
C PRO A 203 15.27 -4.73 -16.56
N TYR A 204 15.11 -3.58 -15.91
CA TYR A 204 15.22 -3.47 -14.46
C TYR A 204 14.14 -4.26 -13.72
N SER A 205 12.89 -4.19 -14.18
CA SER A 205 11.78 -4.95 -13.59
C SER A 205 12.01 -6.45 -13.75
N LYS A 206 12.45 -6.89 -14.94
CA LYS A 206 12.82 -8.30 -15.19
C LYS A 206 13.96 -8.76 -14.29
N ALA A 207 15.03 -7.98 -14.18
CA ALA A 207 16.16 -8.29 -13.30
C ALA A 207 15.73 -8.36 -11.83
N LYS A 208 14.91 -7.42 -11.36
CA LYS A 208 14.35 -7.42 -10.01
C LYS A 208 13.48 -8.65 -9.76
N GLN A 209 12.59 -9.01 -10.69
CA GLN A 209 11.78 -10.23 -10.60
C GLN A 209 12.64 -11.49 -10.53
N ARG A 210 13.68 -11.60 -11.36
CA ARG A 210 14.64 -12.74 -11.31
C ARG A 210 15.32 -12.83 -9.94
N ARG A 211 15.78 -11.71 -9.38
CA ARG A 211 16.39 -11.68 -8.03
C ARG A 211 15.40 -12.12 -6.95
N VAL A 212 14.18 -11.60 -6.98
CA VAL A 212 13.11 -11.98 -6.04
C VAL A 212 12.76 -13.46 -6.17
N SER A 213 12.61 -13.96 -7.40
CA SER A 213 12.31 -15.38 -7.69
C SER A 213 13.44 -16.30 -7.21
N LYS A 214 14.70 -15.94 -7.46
CA LYS A 214 15.87 -16.67 -6.95
C LYS A 214 15.88 -16.71 -5.42
N LYS A 215 15.69 -15.55 -4.76
CA LYS A 215 15.62 -15.46 -3.30
C LYS A 215 14.46 -16.27 -2.72
N ALA A 216 13.29 -16.22 -3.34
CA ALA A 216 12.12 -17.00 -2.95
C ALA A 216 12.36 -18.50 -3.09
N THR A 217 13.01 -18.93 -4.18
CA THR A 217 13.38 -20.31 -4.44
C THR A 217 14.36 -20.82 -3.39
N SER A 218 15.43 -20.08 -3.11
CA SER A 218 16.41 -20.43 -2.07
C SER A 218 15.78 -20.48 -0.67
N SER A 219 14.92 -19.51 -0.33
CA SER A 219 14.18 -19.50 0.94
C SER A 219 13.24 -20.70 1.06
N ARG A 220 12.52 -21.04 -0.02
CA ARG A 220 11.65 -22.22 -0.08
C ARG A 220 12.45 -23.51 0.09
N GLN A 221 13.61 -23.63 -0.56
CA GLN A 221 14.51 -24.78 -0.41
C GLN A 221 14.99 -24.92 1.03
N ARG A 222 15.44 -23.83 1.68
CA ARG A 222 15.88 -23.84 3.09
C ARG A 222 14.75 -24.26 4.03
N ARG A 223 13.57 -23.65 3.91
CA ARG A 223 12.39 -24.03 4.72
C ARG A 223 12.03 -25.50 4.52
N TRP A 224 12.14 -26.01 3.30
CA TRP A 224 11.88 -27.41 3.03
C TRP A 224 12.92 -28.35 3.62
N ALA A 225 14.20 -27.99 3.54
CA ALA A 225 15.27 -28.77 4.16
C ALA A 225 15.07 -28.84 5.68
N ALA A 226 14.76 -27.70 6.32
CA ALA A 226 14.46 -27.64 7.75
C ALA A 226 13.23 -28.49 8.12
N TYR A 227 12.11 -28.33 7.40
CA TYR A 227 10.93 -29.16 7.62
C TYR A 227 11.23 -30.65 7.46
N ARG A 228 12.01 -31.04 6.44
CA ARG A 228 12.39 -32.45 6.21
C ARG A 228 13.20 -32.98 7.38
N LYS A 229 14.20 -32.23 7.84
CA LYS A 229 15.03 -32.59 8.99
C LYS A 229 14.15 -32.81 10.22
N ASN A 230 13.26 -31.88 10.53
CA ASN A 230 12.34 -32.00 11.68
C ASN A 230 11.41 -33.22 11.57
N GLN A 231 10.90 -33.53 10.36
CA GLN A 231 10.10 -34.74 10.13
C GLN A 231 10.91 -36.03 10.31
N GLU A 232 12.16 -36.04 9.84
CA GLU A 232 13.06 -37.17 10.01
C GLU A 232 13.39 -37.41 11.48
N ASP A 233 13.74 -36.35 12.20
CA ASP A 233 14.06 -36.39 13.62
C ASP A 233 12.84 -36.86 14.43
N GLY A 234 11.64 -36.36 14.13
CA GLY A 234 10.40 -36.82 14.74
C GLY A 234 10.10 -38.30 14.48
N LEU A 235 10.38 -38.82 13.28
CA LEU A 235 10.26 -40.24 12.98
C LEU A 235 11.33 -41.08 13.69
N LYS A 236 12.59 -40.61 13.75
CA LYS A 236 13.65 -41.27 14.53
C LYS A 236 13.26 -41.38 16.00
N ASP A 237 12.71 -40.32 16.58
CA ASP A 237 12.24 -40.31 17.97
C ASP A 237 11.10 -41.28 18.20
N LEU A 238 10.12 -41.29 17.29
CA LEU A 238 9.02 -42.25 17.34
C LEU A 238 9.52 -43.69 17.24
N ALA A 239 10.48 -43.97 16.35
CA ALA A 239 11.09 -45.29 16.22
C ALA A 239 11.84 -45.70 17.48
N ARG A 240 12.63 -44.78 18.08
CA ARG A 240 13.32 -45.00 19.35
C ARG A 240 12.33 -45.35 20.47
N ARG A 241 11.24 -44.59 20.61
CA ARG A 241 10.19 -44.86 21.61
C ARG A 241 9.54 -46.22 21.40
N ARG A 242 9.19 -46.58 20.17
CA ARG A 242 8.57 -47.89 19.86
C ARG A 242 9.51 -49.05 20.13
N ARG A 243 10.81 -48.92 19.80
CA ARG A 243 11.81 -49.94 20.13
C ARG A 243 11.93 -50.17 21.64
N ARG A 244 12.01 -49.08 22.43
CA ARG A 244 12.05 -49.15 23.90
C ARG A 244 10.81 -49.85 24.46
N ALA A 245 9.62 -49.46 24.01
CA ALA A 245 8.36 -50.06 24.46
C ALA A 245 8.19 -51.53 24.05
N SER A 246 8.75 -51.94 22.91
CA SER A 246 8.71 -53.35 22.49
C SER A 246 9.64 -54.21 23.35
N ARG A 247 10.85 -53.72 23.61
CA ARG A 247 11.84 -54.38 24.48
C ARG A 247 11.31 -54.58 25.90
N SER A 248 10.67 -53.56 26.49
CA SER A 248 10.09 -53.66 27.83
C SER A 248 8.93 -54.65 27.94
N ARG A 249 8.33 -55.04 26.80
CA ARG A 249 7.22 -56.02 26.74
C ARG A 249 7.67 -57.42 26.30
N GLY A 250 8.97 -57.65 26.11
CA GLY A 250 9.50 -58.92 25.59
C GLY A 250 9.07 -59.24 24.15
N LYS A 251 8.53 -58.26 23.40
CA LYS A 251 8.05 -58.46 22.02
C LYS A 251 9.10 -57.99 21.02
N SER A 252 9.31 -58.73 19.94
CA SER A 252 10.12 -58.27 18.80
C SER A 252 9.28 -57.33 17.94
N LEU A 253 9.80 -56.12 17.67
CA LEU A 253 9.16 -55.18 16.76
C LEU A 253 9.54 -55.57 15.33
N SER A 254 8.56 -55.80 14.46
CA SER A 254 8.83 -56.02 13.05
C SER A 254 9.50 -54.77 12.45
N GLU A 255 10.73 -54.93 11.96
CA GLU A 255 11.48 -53.87 11.30
C GLU A 255 11.59 -54.13 9.81
N ARG A 256 11.71 -53.05 9.04
CA ARG A 256 11.93 -53.13 7.61
C ARG A 256 12.94 -52.08 7.16
N VAL A 257 13.75 -52.45 6.18
CA VAL A 257 14.72 -51.56 5.54
C VAL A 257 14.02 -50.84 4.39
N CYS A 258 14.09 -49.50 4.38
CA CYS A 258 13.63 -48.72 3.23
C CYS A 258 14.53 -48.99 2.01
N ARG A 259 13.96 -49.34 0.86
CA ARG A 259 14.71 -49.57 -0.38
C ARG A 259 15.51 -48.33 -0.86
N ASP A 260 15.05 -47.13 -0.54
CA ASP A 260 15.62 -45.89 -1.10
C ASP A 260 16.69 -45.27 -0.21
N CYS A 261 16.51 -45.28 1.11
CA CYS A 261 17.44 -44.64 2.05
C CYS A 261 18.18 -45.66 2.92
N HIS A 262 17.93 -46.96 2.75
CA HIS A 262 18.50 -48.08 3.51
C HIS A 262 18.35 -47.98 5.03
N SER A 263 17.55 -47.04 5.54
CA SER A 263 17.31 -46.88 6.97
C SER A 263 16.33 -47.93 7.47
N ARG A 264 16.60 -48.45 8.68
CA ARG A 264 15.76 -49.42 9.39
C ARG A 264 14.64 -48.71 10.17
N TRP A 265 13.40 -49.03 9.84
CA TRP A 265 12.21 -48.46 10.46
C TRP A 265 11.25 -49.55 10.95
N PRO A 266 10.46 -49.28 12.00
CA PRO A 266 9.34 -50.16 12.36
C PRO A 266 8.39 -50.34 11.17
N ALA A 267 7.96 -51.56 10.87
CA ALA A 267 7.05 -51.91 9.77
C ALA A 267 5.60 -51.51 10.08
N THR A 268 5.39 -50.23 10.41
CA THR A 268 4.12 -49.68 10.88
C THR A 268 3.74 -48.44 10.08
N GLU A 269 2.46 -48.06 10.16
CA GLU A 269 1.85 -47.02 9.33
C GLU A 269 2.55 -45.65 9.36
N PRO A 270 3.14 -45.17 10.48
CA PRO A 270 3.86 -43.90 10.50
C PRO A 270 5.09 -43.87 9.57
N PHE A 271 5.73 -45.02 9.36
CA PHE A 271 6.99 -45.11 8.61
C PHE A 271 6.81 -45.57 7.18
N PHE A 272 5.81 -46.40 6.91
CA PHE A 272 5.53 -46.97 5.61
C PHE A 272 4.05 -46.80 5.25
N VAL A 273 3.76 -46.75 3.95
CA VAL A 273 2.37 -46.85 3.52
C VAL A 273 1.95 -48.31 3.62
N ILE A 274 0.84 -48.56 4.31
CA ILE A 274 0.23 -49.89 4.38
C ILE A 274 -0.79 -49.96 3.24
N TYR A 275 -0.64 -50.97 2.40
CA TYR A 275 -1.57 -51.30 1.35
C TYR A 275 -2.45 -52.44 1.83
N SER A 276 -3.72 -52.44 1.45
CA SER A 276 -4.62 -53.57 1.66
C SER A 276 -5.16 -54.01 0.31
N LYS A 277 -5.19 -55.32 0.07
CA LYS A 277 -5.84 -55.92 -1.11
C LYS A 277 -6.81 -56.98 -0.62
N VAL A 278 -8.03 -56.90 -1.13
CA VAL A 278 -9.06 -57.91 -0.91
C VAL A 278 -8.82 -59.03 -1.92
N THR A 279 -8.83 -60.27 -1.45
CA THR A 279 -8.73 -61.49 -2.25
C THR A 279 -9.90 -62.41 -1.90
N SER A 280 -10.14 -63.46 -2.69
CA SER A 280 -11.14 -64.49 -2.38
C SER A 280 -10.93 -65.12 -1.00
N SER A 281 -9.68 -65.21 -0.54
CA SER A 281 -9.29 -65.71 0.79
C SER A 281 -9.38 -64.69 1.95
N GLY A 282 -9.79 -63.44 1.67
CA GLY A 282 -9.86 -62.36 2.66
C GLY A 282 -8.95 -61.15 2.35
N GLN A 283 -8.84 -60.25 3.32
CA GLN A 283 -8.10 -58.99 3.19
C GLN A 283 -6.64 -59.14 3.65
N HIS A 284 -5.70 -59.00 2.71
CA HIS A 284 -4.27 -59.03 3.00
C HIS A 284 -3.70 -57.62 3.12
N ARG A 285 -2.89 -57.38 4.16
CA ARG A 285 -2.20 -56.09 4.39
C ARG A 285 -0.71 -56.23 4.10
N TYR A 286 -0.17 -55.34 3.27
CA TYR A 286 1.25 -55.31 2.91
C TYR A 286 1.86 -53.97 3.25
N VAL A 287 3.04 -53.99 3.85
CA VAL A 287 3.82 -52.78 4.09
C VAL A 287 4.61 -52.42 2.82
N GLY A 288 4.62 -51.14 2.44
CA GLY A 288 5.38 -50.67 1.28
C GLY A 288 6.90 -50.90 1.40
N ARG A 289 7.59 -51.01 0.26
CA ARG A 289 9.06 -51.20 0.20
C ARG A 289 9.86 -49.91 0.45
N ILE A 290 9.20 -48.76 0.38
CA ILE A 290 9.82 -47.43 0.51
C ILE A 290 9.14 -46.71 1.67
N CYS A 291 9.93 -46.09 2.55
CA CYS A 291 9.39 -45.31 3.66
C CYS A 291 8.58 -44.10 3.17
N ARG A 292 7.66 -43.60 3.99
CA ARG A 292 6.80 -42.45 3.66
C ARG A 292 7.63 -41.21 3.27
N MET A 293 8.79 -41.00 3.88
CA MET A 293 9.70 -39.90 3.53
C MET A 293 10.21 -40.00 2.09
N CYS A 294 10.80 -41.14 1.71
CA CYS A 294 11.33 -41.34 0.36
C CYS A 294 10.21 -41.36 -0.69
N ARG A 295 9.03 -41.92 -0.37
CA ARG A 295 7.86 -41.83 -1.24
C ARG A 295 7.41 -40.39 -1.47
N ASN A 296 7.35 -39.58 -0.41
CA ASN A 296 7.01 -38.16 -0.51
C ASN A 296 8.04 -37.37 -1.32
N ARG A 297 9.34 -37.71 -1.21
CA ARG A 297 10.41 -37.16 -2.03
C ARG A 297 10.17 -37.47 -3.51
N ARG A 298 10.00 -38.74 -3.88
CA ARG A 298 9.71 -39.16 -5.26
C ARG A 298 8.50 -38.45 -5.84
N ARG A 299 7.38 -38.39 -5.10
CA ARG A 299 6.15 -37.70 -5.54
C ARG A 299 6.41 -36.25 -5.94
N ARG A 300 7.32 -35.56 -5.25
CA ARG A 300 7.65 -34.16 -5.54
C ARG A 300 8.63 -34.01 -6.69
N GLU A 301 9.62 -34.88 -6.77
CA GLU A 301 10.54 -34.93 -7.92
C GLU A 301 9.76 -35.21 -9.20
N SER A 302 8.79 -36.14 -9.17
CA SER A 302 7.88 -36.37 -10.29
C SER A 302 7.00 -35.15 -10.61
N LYS A 303 6.47 -34.44 -9.60
CA LYS A 303 5.72 -33.19 -9.81
C LYS A 303 6.59 -32.08 -10.40
N ALA A 304 7.85 -31.97 -9.98
CA ALA A 304 8.79 -30.98 -10.50
C ALA A 304 9.15 -31.27 -11.97
N ARG A 305 9.33 -32.55 -12.33
CA ARG A 305 9.59 -32.96 -13.72
C ARG A 305 8.42 -32.73 -14.67
N ARG A 306 7.17 -32.84 -14.18
CA ARG A 306 5.97 -32.61 -14.99
C ARG A 306 5.71 -31.13 -15.32
N GLY A 307 6.51 -30.21 -14.79
CA GLY A 307 6.31 -28.76 -14.97
C GLY A 307 5.00 -28.25 -14.35
N PRO A 308 4.78 -26.94 -14.33
CA PRO A 308 3.44 -26.40 -14.15
C PRO A 308 2.59 -26.83 -15.36
N VAL A 309 1.46 -27.50 -15.09
CA VAL A 309 0.44 -27.72 -16.12
C VAL A 309 -0.06 -26.32 -16.50
N THR A 310 0.33 -25.85 -17.67
CA THR A 310 -0.25 -24.65 -18.28
C THR A 310 -1.68 -25.01 -18.66
N VAL A 311 -2.62 -24.52 -17.86
CA VAL A 311 -4.06 -24.50 -18.18
C VAL A 311 -4.33 -23.26 -19.01
#